data_AF-A0A4D6FQJ2-F1
#
_entry.id   AF-A0A4D6FQJ2-F1
#
_cell.length_a   1.000
_cell.length_b   1.000
_cell.length_c   1.000
_cell.angle_alpha   90.00
_cell.angle_beta   90.00
_cell.angle_gamma   90.00
#
_symmetry.space_group_name_H-M   'P 1'
#
loop_
_entity.id
_entity.type
_entity.pdbx_description
1 polymer ?
#
loop_
_entity_poly.entity_id
_entity_poly.type
_entity_poly.pdbx_seq_one_letter_code
_entity_poly.pdbx_strand_id
1 'polypeptide(L)'
;SPKLFQKAIQQGLKAALFTTSTAAIMLSSSGVLGVAAGVIATNDDAAFSNDAEANNWDEITAEGVANGIPAGGPQNNWAFTYSADYTITADVVDRIITAINVAGTTPVGLNIAQNTVVGSIITRGNLLPVTIAGKSLTLNGTNAVAANHGFDAPADNYTGLGNITLGGANAELIIQSATPAKITLAGNIDGGGIITVKTDAAINGTIGNTNSLATINVGVGKATLGGAVIKATTT
;
A
#
# COMPACT_ATOMS: atom_id res chain seq x y z
N SER A 1 -25.98 24.45 56.64
CA SER A 1 -24.69 24.90 57.19
C SER A 1 -23.71 25.16 56.05
N PRO A 2 -22.75 26.09 56.19
CA PRO A 2 -21.79 26.45 55.12
C PRO A 2 -21.03 25.25 54.53
N LYS A 3 -20.79 24.23 55.35
CA LYS A 3 -20.13 22.97 54.96
C LYS A 3 -20.93 22.15 53.93
N LEU A 4 -22.26 22.19 53.97
CA LEU A 4 -23.10 21.46 52.99
C LEU A 4 -23.11 22.16 51.63
N PHE A 5 -23.04 23.49 51.62
CA PHE A 5 -22.98 24.30 50.40
C PHE A 5 -21.63 24.13 49.67
N GLN A 6 -20.51 24.13 50.41
CA GLN A 6 -19.19 23.87 49.85
C GLN A 6 -19.06 22.48 49.23
N LYS A 7 -19.67 21.47 49.86
CA LYS A 7 -19.66 20.08 49.36
C LYS A 7 -20.50 19.92 48.08
N ALA A 8 -21.61 20.65 47.96
CA ALA A 8 -22.42 20.69 46.75
C ALA A 8 -21.70 21.38 45.58
N ILE A 9 -20.99 22.49 45.85
CA ILE A 9 -20.19 23.19 44.83
C ILE A 9 -19.01 22.33 44.35
N GLN A 10 -18.29 21.66 45.25
CA GLN A 10 -17.19 20.77 44.86
C GLN A 10 -17.67 19.58 44.03
N GLN A 11 -18.83 19.00 44.35
CA GLN A 11 -19.40 17.92 43.54
C GLN A 11 -19.91 18.42 42.19
N GLY A 12 -20.53 19.60 42.12
CA GLY A 12 -20.93 20.23 40.87
C GLY A 12 -19.74 20.56 39.96
N LEU A 13 -18.65 21.07 40.53
CA LEU A 13 -17.42 21.40 39.79
C LEU A 13 -16.66 20.14 39.34
N LYS A 14 -16.66 19.08 40.15
CA LYS A 14 -16.10 17.77 39.77
C LYS A 14 -16.99 17.05 38.75
N ALA A 15 -18.30 17.26 38.73
CA ALA A 15 -19.14 16.73 37.66
C ALA A 15 -18.92 17.50 36.34
N ALA A 16 -18.87 18.84 36.40
CA ALA A 16 -18.69 19.71 35.23
C ALA A 16 -17.29 19.59 34.60
N LEU A 17 -16.24 19.38 35.40
CA LEU A 17 -14.88 19.17 34.91
C LEU A 17 -14.71 17.80 34.23
N PHE A 18 -15.53 16.80 34.56
CA PHE A 18 -15.44 15.45 33.97
C PHE A 18 -16.42 15.23 32.81
N THR A 19 -17.55 15.96 32.76
CA THR A 19 -18.46 15.91 31.60
C THR A 19 -17.99 16.75 30.42
N THR A 20 -17.13 17.74 30.65
CA THR A 20 -16.52 18.54 29.58
C THR A 20 -15.08 18.12 29.24
N SER A 21 -14.33 17.47 30.12
CA SER A 21 -12.92 17.13 29.85
C SER A 21 -12.69 15.87 29.01
N THR A 22 -13.65 14.96 28.85
CA THR A 22 -13.48 13.82 27.91
C THR A 22 -13.87 14.19 26.48
N ALA A 23 -14.78 15.15 26.28
CA ALA A 23 -15.19 15.60 24.95
C ALA A 23 -14.48 16.90 24.49
N ALA A 24 -14.14 17.83 25.40
CA ALA A 24 -13.52 19.10 25.02
C ALA A 24 -11.98 19.06 24.97
N ILE A 25 -11.30 18.14 25.68
CA ILE A 25 -9.84 17.92 25.49
C ILE A 25 -9.58 17.15 24.19
N MET A 26 -10.50 16.30 23.74
CA MET A 26 -10.40 15.70 22.41
C MET A 26 -10.64 16.70 21.27
N LEU A 27 -11.22 17.88 21.57
CA LEU A 27 -11.45 18.95 20.59
C LEU A 27 -10.47 20.12 20.72
N SER A 28 -9.48 20.06 21.62
CA SER A 28 -8.37 21.04 21.68
C SER A 28 -7.02 20.47 21.27
N SER A 29 -6.95 19.18 20.91
CA SER A 29 -5.89 18.66 20.05
C SER A 29 -6.27 18.70 18.56
N SER A 30 -7.45 19.21 18.21
CA SER A 30 -7.86 19.51 16.83
C SER A 30 -7.15 20.75 16.28
N GLY A 31 -5.82 20.79 16.40
CA GLY A 31 -5.05 21.51 15.40
C GLY A 31 -5.18 20.70 14.13
N VAL A 32 -6.03 21.16 13.20
CA VAL A 32 -6.06 20.82 11.77
C VAL A 32 -5.62 19.38 11.49
N LEU A 33 -6.53 18.45 11.17
CA LEU A 33 -6.10 17.20 10.55
C LEU A 33 -5.24 17.60 9.35
N GLY A 34 -3.92 17.54 9.51
CA GLY A 34 -2.99 17.92 8.48
C GLY A 34 -3.31 17.05 7.29
N VAL A 35 -3.36 17.64 6.11
CA VAL A 35 -3.40 16.86 4.87
C VAL A 35 -2.20 15.92 4.94
N ALA A 36 -2.46 14.63 4.96
CA ALA A 36 -1.38 13.66 4.98
C ALA A 36 -0.72 13.67 3.59
N ALA A 37 0.53 13.24 3.52
CA ALA A 37 1.23 12.97 2.27
C ALA A 37 0.61 11.74 1.59
N GLY A 38 -0.56 11.92 1.00
CA GLY A 38 -1.26 10.86 0.30
C GLY A 38 -2.59 11.30 -0.29
N VAL A 39 -3.15 10.38 -1.07
CA VAL A 39 -4.39 10.59 -1.82
C VAL A 39 -5.27 9.34 -1.79
N ILE A 40 -6.56 9.50 -2.02
CA ILE A 40 -7.50 8.39 -2.20
C ILE A 40 -8.02 8.48 -3.63
N ALA A 41 -7.90 7.39 -4.38
CA ALA A 41 -8.51 7.32 -5.70
C ALA A 41 -10.03 7.35 -5.53
N THR A 42 -10.76 7.98 -6.45
CA THR A 42 -12.22 8.12 -6.36
C THR A 42 -12.95 7.60 -7.60
N ASN A 43 -12.23 7.42 -8.72
CA ASN A 43 -12.78 6.93 -9.99
C ASN A 43 -11.95 5.79 -10.59
N ASP A 44 -12.52 5.13 -11.61
CA ASP A 44 -12.02 3.91 -12.22
C ASP A 44 -10.99 4.10 -13.35
N ASP A 45 -10.73 5.35 -13.74
CA ASP A 45 -9.72 5.77 -14.70
C ASP A 45 -8.53 6.49 -14.03
N ALA A 46 -8.37 6.34 -12.71
CA ALA A 46 -7.32 6.97 -11.95
C ALA A 46 -5.90 6.58 -12.43
N ALA A 47 -5.11 7.60 -12.76
CA ALA A 47 -3.72 7.51 -13.18
C ALA A 47 -2.82 8.43 -12.35
N PHE A 48 -1.55 8.08 -12.20
CA PHE A 48 -0.57 8.88 -11.46
C PHE A 48 -0.32 10.25 -12.10
N SER A 49 -0.55 10.36 -13.40
CA SER A 49 -0.44 11.60 -14.18
C SER A 49 -1.65 12.53 -14.08
N ASN A 50 -2.76 12.11 -13.47
CA ASN A 50 -3.94 12.95 -13.35
C ASN A 50 -3.64 14.20 -12.51
N ASP A 51 -4.07 15.36 -13.00
CA ASP A 51 -4.13 16.59 -12.22
C ASP A 51 -5.45 16.68 -11.45
N ALA A 52 -5.55 17.64 -10.52
CA ALA A 52 -6.74 17.83 -9.68
C ALA A 52 -8.04 18.06 -10.48
N GLU A 53 -7.94 18.65 -11.68
CA GLU A 53 -9.08 18.89 -12.57
C GLU A 53 -9.69 17.59 -13.12
N ALA A 54 -8.93 16.50 -13.17
CA ALA A 54 -9.44 15.19 -13.56
C ALA A 54 -10.38 14.58 -12.50
N ASN A 55 -10.32 15.09 -11.25
CA ASN A 55 -11.20 14.70 -10.15
C ASN A 55 -11.15 13.19 -9.81
N ASN A 56 -10.01 12.54 -10.10
CA ASN A 56 -9.79 11.10 -9.88
C ASN A 56 -9.16 10.77 -8.54
N TRP A 57 -8.70 11.78 -7.82
CA TRP A 57 -8.03 11.68 -6.54
C TRP A 57 -8.55 12.75 -5.60
N ASP A 58 -8.75 12.39 -4.33
CA ASP A 58 -8.96 13.34 -3.26
C ASP A 58 -7.76 13.34 -2.31
N GLU A 59 -7.49 14.49 -1.67
CA GLU A 59 -6.61 14.55 -0.51
C GLU A 59 -7.12 13.63 0.61
N ILE A 60 -6.19 13.07 1.38
CA ILE A 60 -6.52 12.31 2.59
C ILE A 60 -6.17 13.09 3.85
N THR A 61 -6.96 12.87 4.89
CA THR A 61 -6.62 13.32 6.24
C THR A 61 -5.56 12.41 6.86
N ALA A 62 -4.95 12.84 7.97
CA ALA A 62 -4.11 11.99 8.82
C ALA A 62 -4.83 10.76 9.42
N GLU A 63 -6.16 10.67 9.26
CA GLU A 63 -6.98 9.53 9.65
C GLU A 63 -7.25 8.56 8.48
N GLY A 64 -6.76 8.88 7.27
CA GLY A 64 -6.86 8.00 6.11
C GLY A 64 -8.22 8.01 5.43
N VAL A 65 -9.01 9.07 5.66
CA VAL A 65 -10.30 9.28 5.01
C VAL A 65 -10.20 10.39 3.96
N ALA A 66 -11.10 10.37 2.99
CA ALA A 66 -11.23 11.42 1.99
C ALA A 66 -11.53 12.77 2.67
N ASN A 67 -10.77 13.80 2.30
CA ASN A 67 -11.03 15.19 2.69
C ASN A 67 -12.03 15.88 1.75
N GLY A 68 -12.40 15.24 0.64
CA GLY A 68 -13.31 15.80 -0.38
C GLY A 68 -12.71 17.00 -1.13
N ILE A 69 -11.39 17.17 -1.06
CA ILE A 69 -10.63 18.17 -1.81
C ILE A 69 -9.96 17.43 -2.98
N PRO A 70 -10.30 17.74 -4.23
CA PRO A 70 -9.65 17.13 -5.39
C PRO A 70 -8.15 17.38 -5.38
N ALA A 71 -7.38 16.35 -5.71
CA ALA A 71 -5.93 16.36 -5.74
C ALA A 71 -5.42 15.81 -7.08
N GLY A 72 -4.17 16.12 -7.40
CA GLY A 72 -3.45 15.36 -8.42
C GLY A 72 -3.14 13.94 -7.96
N GLY A 73 -2.64 13.11 -8.87
CA GLY A 73 -2.22 11.75 -8.56
C GLY A 73 -1.08 11.67 -7.54
N PRO A 74 -0.77 10.45 -7.05
CA PRO A 74 0.24 10.23 -6.01
C PRO A 74 1.60 10.83 -6.36
N GLN A 75 2.22 11.52 -5.39
CA GLN A 75 3.56 12.10 -5.51
C GLN A 75 4.64 11.22 -4.87
N ASN A 76 5.91 11.61 -5.03
CA ASN A 76 7.01 10.88 -4.41
C ASN A 76 6.88 10.91 -2.88
N ASN A 77 7.08 9.75 -2.27
CA ASN A 77 6.93 9.48 -0.84
C ASN A 77 5.49 9.67 -0.32
N TRP A 78 4.49 9.74 -1.21
CA TRP A 78 3.10 9.70 -0.79
C TRP A 78 2.61 8.27 -0.65
N ALA A 79 1.56 8.10 0.14
CA ALA A 79 0.75 6.89 0.13
C ALA A 79 -0.53 7.09 -0.68
N PHE A 80 -1.18 6.00 -1.08
CA PHE A 80 -2.52 6.12 -1.63
C PHE A 80 -3.46 4.99 -1.22
N THR A 81 -4.77 5.27 -1.27
CA THR A 81 -5.84 4.35 -0.89
C THR A 81 -6.77 4.11 -2.07
N TYR A 82 -7.21 2.87 -2.26
CA TYR A 82 -8.35 2.55 -3.12
C TYR A 82 -9.64 2.79 -2.35
N SER A 83 -10.58 3.56 -2.91
CA SER A 83 -11.93 3.72 -2.35
C SER A 83 -12.94 2.71 -2.88
N ALA A 84 -12.67 2.10 -4.04
CA ALA A 84 -13.52 1.09 -4.64
C ALA A 84 -12.71 0.10 -5.51
N ASP A 85 -13.43 -0.72 -6.26
CA ASP A 85 -12.92 -1.87 -6.99
C ASP A 85 -12.62 -1.49 -8.45
N TYR A 86 -11.51 -0.79 -8.66
CA TYR A 86 -11.07 -0.39 -10.00
C TYR A 86 -9.58 -0.62 -10.22
N THR A 87 -9.11 -0.29 -11.43
CA THR A 87 -7.70 -0.35 -11.81
C THR A 87 -7.09 1.04 -11.69
N ILE A 88 -5.89 1.13 -11.11
CA ILE A 88 -5.10 2.36 -11.12
C ILE A 88 -3.92 2.19 -12.07
N THR A 89 -3.57 3.24 -12.82
CA THR A 89 -2.40 3.24 -13.71
C THR A 89 -1.25 4.06 -13.13
N ALA A 90 -0.11 3.41 -12.90
CA ALA A 90 1.14 4.07 -12.55
C ALA A 90 1.94 4.40 -13.83
N ASP A 91 1.63 5.55 -14.44
CA ASP A 91 2.16 6.03 -15.73
C ASP A 91 3.20 7.15 -15.62
N VAL A 92 3.63 7.48 -14.40
CA VAL A 92 4.66 8.49 -14.15
C VAL A 92 6.00 7.81 -13.86
N VAL A 93 7.06 8.33 -14.49
CA VAL A 93 8.43 7.80 -14.40
C VAL A 93 8.97 7.84 -12.98
N ASP A 94 9.52 6.71 -12.55
CA ASP A 94 10.30 6.54 -11.31
C ASP A 94 9.55 7.02 -10.05
N ARG A 95 8.24 6.82 -10.01
CA ARG A 95 7.41 7.23 -8.87
C ARG A 95 7.72 6.37 -7.65
N ILE A 96 7.96 7.01 -6.51
CA ILE A 96 8.19 6.33 -5.22
C ILE A 96 6.94 6.47 -4.36
N ILE A 97 6.28 5.35 -4.10
CA ILE A 97 5.07 5.28 -3.26
C ILE A 97 5.44 4.65 -1.92
N THR A 98 5.17 5.37 -0.83
CA THR A 98 5.49 4.88 0.52
C THR A 98 4.63 3.68 0.89
N ALA A 99 3.31 3.76 0.65
CA ALA A 99 2.42 2.65 0.91
C ALA A 99 1.15 2.69 0.06
N ILE A 100 0.55 1.52 -0.14
CA ILE A 100 -0.72 1.35 -0.82
C ILE A 100 -1.71 0.72 0.15
N ASN A 101 -2.91 1.28 0.27
CA ASN A 101 -3.98 0.73 1.08
C ASN A 101 -5.12 0.20 0.21
N VAL A 102 -5.39 -1.09 0.34
CA VAL A 102 -6.49 -1.82 -0.29
C VAL A 102 -7.37 -2.54 0.73
N ALA A 103 -7.19 -2.23 2.02
CA ALA A 103 -7.82 -2.98 3.10
C ALA A 103 -9.35 -2.87 3.18
N GLY A 104 -9.91 -1.85 2.53
CA GLY A 104 -11.36 -1.63 2.44
C GLY A 104 -11.98 -2.07 1.11
N THR A 105 -11.19 -2.60 0.17
CA THR A 105 -11.63 -2.81 -1.22
C THR A 105 -11.15 -4.14 -1.78
N THR A 106 -11.70 -4.53 -2.92
CA THR A 106 -11.20 -5.62 -3.77
C THR A 106 -10.75 -5.05 -5.11
N PRO A 107 -9.57 -4.41 -5.17
CA PRO A 107 -9.10 -3.75 -6.37
C PRO A 107 -9.08 -4.69 -7.57
N VAL A 108 -9.45 -4.15 -8.73
CA VAL A 108 -9.30 -4.87 -10.01
C VAL A 108 -7.81 -4.97 -10.36
N GLY A 109 -7.03 -3.92 -10.09
CA GLY A 109 -5.58 -4.03 -10.14
C GLY A 109 -4.80 -2.72 -10.08
N LEU A 110 -3.48 -2.88 -10.19
CA LEU A 110 -2.51 -1.82 -10.38
C LEU A 110 -1.72 -2.10 -11.67
N ASN A 111 -1.81 -1.21 -12.65
CA ASN A 111 -1.07 -1.29 -13.90
C ASN A 111 0.20 -0.44 -13.82
N ILE A 112 1.37 -1.09 -13.86
CA ILE A 112 2.69 -0.47 -13.83
C ILE A 112 3.12 -0.19 -15.27
N ALA A 113 2.83 1.02 -15.74
CA ALA A 113 3.18 1.51 -17.08
C ALA A 113 4.51 2.28 -17.10
N GLN A 114 5.05 2.64 -15.93
CA GLN A 114 6.38 3.18 -15.72
C GLN A 114 7.01 2.61 -14.45
N ASN A 115 8.33 2.71 -14.34
CA ASN A 115 9.09 2.25 -13.17
C ASN A 115 8.47 2.84 -11.90
N THR A 116 8.09 1.96 -10.97
CA THR A 116 7.43 2.36 -9.73
C THR A 116 8.08 1.63 -8.56
N VAL A 117 8.27 2.35 -7.46
CA VAL A 117 8.76 1.80 -6.20
C VAL A 117 7.62 1.81 -5.19
N VAL A 118 7.43 0.71 -4.45
CA VAL A 118 6.39 0.58 -3.42
C VAL A 118 6.99 0.07 -2.11
N GLY A 119 6.79 0.86 -1.05
CA GLY A 119 7.28 0.57 0.29
C GLY A 119 6.57 -0.55 1.02
N SER A 120 5.25 -0.51 1.02
CA SER A 120 4.41 -1.47 1.74
C SER A 120 3.00 -1.45 1.19
N ILE A 121 2.24 -2.50 1.46
CA ILE A 121 0.87 -2.68 0.97
C ILE A 121 0.03 -3.24 2.13
N ILE A 122 -1.03 -2.51 2.47
CA ILE A 122 -1.96 -2.86 3.54
C ILE A 122 -3.26 -3.37 2.95
N THR A 123 -3.62 -4.61 3.29
CA THR A 123 -4.71 -5.28 2.58
C THR A 123 -5.75 -5.94 3.48
N ARG A 124 -5.43 -6.22 4.75
CA ARG A 124 -6.34 -6.91 5.70
C ARG A 124 -7.03 -8.16 5.13
N GLY A 125 -6.38 -8.86 4.20
CA GLY A 125 -6.90 -10.07 3.55
C GLY A 125 -7.34 -9.89 2.10
N ASN A 126 -7.46 -8.65 1.62
CA ASN A 126 -7.68 -8.37 0.21
C ASN A 126 -6.38 -8.56 -0.59
N LEU A 127 -6.54 -8.73 -1.90
CA LEU A 127 -5.43 -8.90 -2.82
C LEU A 127 -5.43 -7.75 -3.82
N LEU A 128 -4.24 -7.23 -4.12
CA LEU A 128 -4.01 -6.26 -5.18
C LEU A 128 -3.36 -6.97 -6.38
N PRO A 129 -4.12 -7.30 -7.43
CA PRO A 129 -3.54 -7.77 -8.68
C PRO A 129 -2.63 -6.70 -9.29
N VAL A 130 -1.50 -7.11 -9.86
CA VAL A 130 -0.54 -6.20 -10.49
C VAL A 130 -0.26 -6.65 -11.91
N THR A 131 -0.23 -5.72 -12.84
CA THR A 131 0.28 -5.93 -14.20
C THR A 131 1.47 -5.03 -14.43
N ILE A 132 2.59 -5.56 -14.92
CA ILE A 132 3.81 -4.80 -15.21
C ILE A 132 4.04 -4.79 -16.72
N ALA A 133 3.93 -3.62 -17.34
CA ALA A 133 3.95 -3.47 -18.80
C ALA A 133 5.34 -3.00 -19.28
N GLY A 134 6.31 -3.93 -19.36
CA GLY A 134 7.63 -3.65 -19.95
C GLY A 134 8.50 -2.65 -19.14
N LYS A 135 8.21 -2.51 -17.84
CA LYS A 135 8.85 -1.61 -16.87
C LYS A 135 9.14 -2.37 -15.58
N SER A 136 9.48 -1.68 -14.50
CA SER A 136 9.73 -2.33 -13.21
C SER A 136 8.74 -1.93 -12.11
N LEU A 137 8.37 -2.91 -11.29
CA LEU A 137 7.87 -2.69 -9.93
C LEU A 137 8.97 -3.09 -8.95
N THR A 138 9.42 -2.14 -8.15
CA THR A 138 10.36 -2.40 -7.06
C THR A 138 9.63 -2.37 -5.73
N LEU A 139 9.65 -3.49 -5.03
CA LEU A 139 9.29 -3.56 -3.61
C LEU A 139 10.55 -3.16 -2.83
N ASN A 140 10.52 -2.10 -2.02
CA ASN A 140 11.70 -1.59 -1.30
C ASN A 140 11.60 -1.58 0.25
N GLY A 141 10.44 -1.85 0.83
CA GLY A 141 10.31 -2.04 2.27
C GLY A 141 10.32 -0.77 3.12
N THR A 142 9.58 0.27 2.76
CA THR A 142 9.42 1.46 3.62
C THR A 142 8.10 1.43 4.39
N ASN A 143 8.13 1.82 5.66
CA ASN A 143 6.94 1.93 6.50
C ASN A 143 6.18 3.24 6.23
N ALA A 144 4.85 3.19 6.33
CA ALA A 144 4.02 4.36 6.46
C ALA A 144 3.57 4.52 7.92
N VAL A 145 3.53 5.78 8.36
CA VAL A 145 2.96 6.18 9.66
C VAL A 145 1.72 7.04 9.43
N ALA A 146 0.66 6.78 10.19
CA ALA A 146 -0.66 7.39 9.99
C ALA A 146 -0.62 8.93 9.98
N ALA A 147 0.13 9.52 10.91
CA ALA A 147 0.27 10.97 11.01
C ALA A 147 0.81 11.63 9.71
N ASN A 148 1.59 10.90 8.92
CA ASN A 148 2.20 11.44 7.70
C ASN A 148 1.52 10.95 6.43
N HIS A 149 0.84 9.80 6.45
CA HIS A 149 0.35 9.12 5.24
C HIS A 149 -1.12 8.72 5.31
N GLY A 150 -1.83 9.11 6.37
CA GLY A 150 -3.24 8.77 6.60
C GLY A 150 -3.46 7.37 7.18
N PHE A 151 -2.50 6.45 7.05
CA PHE A 151 -2.61 5.11 7.64
C PHE A 151 -1.23 4.54 8.02
N ASP A 152 -1.24 3.57 8.92
CA ASP A 152 -0.06 2.81 9.30
C ASP A 152 0.16 1.63 8.35
N ALA A 153 1.39 1.48 7.87
CA ALA A 153 1.82 0.31 7.12
C ALA A 153 3.21 -0.11 7.60
N PRO A 154 3.37 -1.33 8.16
CA PRO A 154 4.69 -1.85 8.47
C PRO A 154 5.55 -1.96 7.21
N ALA A 155 6.85 -1.69 7.33
CA ALA A 155 7.82 -1.97 6.29
C ALA A 155 7.74 -3.45 5.86
N ASP A 156 8.09 -3.71 4.60
CA ASP A 156 8.15 -5.05 4.00
C ASP A 156 6.82 -5.82 4.00
N ASN A 157 5.72 -5.16 4.33
CA ASN A 157 4.41 -5.78 4.35
C ASN A 157 3.85 -5.82 2.93
N TYR A 158 3.91 -6.99 2.30
CA TYR A 158 3.45 -7.23 0.93
C TYR A 158 2.44 -8.38 0.84
N THR A 159 1.86 -8.78 1.99
CA THR A 159 1.08 -10.02 2.09
C THR A 159 -0.20 -10.02 1.25
N GLY A 160 -0.69 -8.86 0.84
CA GLY A 160 -1.81 -8.78 -0.08
C GLY A 160 -1.46 -8.27 -1.46
N LEU A 161 -0.21 -8.45 -1.92
CA LEU A 161 0.02 -8.56 -3.35
C LEU A 161 -0.72 -9.80 -3.88
N GLY A 162 -1.67 -9.55 -4.77
CA GLY A 162 -2.35 -10.58 -5.55
C GLY A 162 -1.49 -11.06 -6.71
N ASN A 163 -2.13 -11.65 -7.72
CA ASN A 163 -1.42 -12.16 -8.89
C ASN A 163 -0.63 -11.04 -9.60
N ILE A 164 0.60 -11.34 -10.00
CA ILE A 164 1.49 -10.44 -10.70
C ILE A 164 1.67 -10.95 -12.13
N THR A 165 1.29 -10.13 -13.10
CA THR A 165 1.47 -10.41 -14.53
C THR A 165 2.64 -9.60 -15.08
N LEU A 166 3.66 -10.28 -15.60
CA LEU A 166 4.82 -9.68 -16.25
C LEU A 166 4.57 -9.63 -17.76
N GLY A 167 4.13 -8.46 -18.26
CA GLY A 167 3.62 -8.24 -19.62
C GLY A 167 4.63 -8.32 -20.78
N GLY A 168 5.81 -8.92 -20.58
CA GLY A 168 6.82 -9.12 -21.62
C GLY A 168 8.23 -9.22 -21.06
N ALA A 169 9.23 -9.44 -21.93
CA ALA A 169 10.62 -9.66 -21.55
C ALA A 169 11.27 -8.53 -20.73
N ASN A 170 10.78 -7.30 -20.90
CA ASN A 170 11.29 -6.12 -20.19
C ASN A 170 10.52 -5.80 -18.91
N ALA A 171 9.47 -6.57 -18.58
CA ALA A 171 8.75 -6.41 -17.32
C ALA A 171 9.58 -7.00 -16.18
N GLU A 172 9.80 -6.24 -15.11
CA GLU A 172 10.64 -6.67 -14.00
C GLU A 172 9.92 -6.49 -12.66
N LEU A 173 9.90 -7.55 -11.86
CA LEU A 173 9.58 -7.47 -10.44
C LEU A 173 10.89 -7.50 -9.64
N ILE A 174 11.20 -6.43 -8.93
CA ILE A 174 12.38 -6.34 -8.07
C ILE A 174 11.93 -6.43 -6.61
N ILE A 175 12.40 -7.45 -5.90
CA ILE A 175 12.12 -7.69 -4.49
C ILE A 175 13.37 -7.32 -3.71
N GLN A 176 13.33 -6.18 -3.02
CA GLN A 176 14.40 -5.72 -2.16
C GLN A 176 13.79 -5.16 -0.87
N SER A 177 14.56 -5.18 0.21
CA SER A 177 14.14 -4.64 1.48
C SER A 177 15.19 -3.65 1.95
N ALA A 178 14.77 -2.43 2.27
CA ALA A 178 15.63 -1.42 2.89
C ALA A 178 15.99 -1.81 4.34
N THR A 179 15.17 -2.64 4.98
CA THR A 179 15.36 -3.15 6.34
C THR A 179 15.38 -4.68 6.32
N PRO A 180 16.56 -5.33 6.26
CA PRO A 180 16.68 -6.78 5.98
C PRO A 180 15.59 -7.63 6.67
N ALA A 181 14.56 -7.96 5.90
CA ALA A 181 13.40 -8.72 6.34
C ALA A 181 12.99 -9.72 5.26
N LYS A 182 12.34 -10.80 5.70
CA LYS A 182 11.77 -11.80 4.81
C LYS A 182 10.50 -11.24 4.18
N ILE A 183 10.56 -10.90 2.89
CA ILE A 183 9.38 -10.51 2.12
C ILE A 183 8.58 -11.75 1.75
N THR A 184 7.25 -11.73 1.96
CA THR A 184 6.37 -12.84 1.55
C THR A 184 5.37 -12.36 0.50
N LEU A 185 5.36 -13.01 -0.66
CA LEU A 185 4.39 -12.79 -1.73
C LEU A 185 3.35 -13.91 -1.74
N ALA A 186 2.08 -13.55 -1.83
CA ALA A 186 0.96 -14.50 -1.80
C ALA A 186 0.45 -14.86 -3.20
N GLY A 187 0.44 -13.91 -4.14
CA GLY A 187 -0.07 -14.13 -5.50
C GLY A 187 0.81 -14.99 -6.39
N ASN A 188 0.20 -15.54 -7.43
CA ASN A 188 0.93 -16.20 -8.51
C ASN A 188 1.69 -15.14 -9.33
N ILE A 189 2.85 -15.50 -9.86
CA ILE A 189 3.62 -14.65 -10.76
C ILE A 189 3.65 -15.34 -12.13
N ASP A 190 3.22 -14.66 -13.17
CA ASP A 190 3.18 -15.23 -14.53
C ASP A 190 3.64 -14.22 -15.59
N GLY A 191 3.85 -14.70 -16.80
CA GLY A 191 4.27 -13.89 -17.94
C GLY A 191 5.75 -14.10 -18.30
N GLY A 192 6.25 -13.23 -19.19
CA GLY A 192 7.56 -13.40 -19.84
C GLY A 192 8.69 -12.55 -19.26
N GLY A 193 8.48 -11.91 -18.11
CA GLY A 193 9.44 -10.97 -17.53
C GLY A 193 10.46 -11.58 -16.58
N ILE A 194 11.15 -10.70 -15.84
CA ILE A 194 12.25 -11.03 -14.94
C ILE A 194 11.79 -10.82 -13.49
N ILE A 195 12.17 -11.75 -12.61
CA ILE A 195 12.03 -11.60 -11.16
C ILE A 195 13.44 -11.48 -10.57
N THR A 196 13.73 -10.34 -9.97
CA THR A 196 15.03 -10.06 -9.34
C THR A 196 14.84 -10.00 -7.83
N VAL A 197 15.48 -10.92 -7.10
CA VAL A 197 15.41 -11.00 -5.64
C VAL A 197 16.75 -10.57 -5.03
N LYS A 198 16.75 -9.48 -4.26
CA LYS A 198 17.95 -8.90 -3.64
C LYS A 198 17.98 -9.01 -2.11
N THR A 199 16.91 -9.53 -1.51
CA THR A 199 16.75 -9.79 -0.07
C THR A 199 16.14 -11.17 0.14
N ASP A 200 16.10 -11.65 1.38
CA ASP A 200 15.36 -12.87 1.71
C ASP A 200 13.88 -12.71 1.33
N ALA A 201 13.38 -13.62 0.49
CA ALA A 201 12.00 -13.61 0.04
C ALA A 201 11.41 -15.03 0.03
N ALA A 202 10.12 -15.12 0.34
CA ALA A 202 9.28 -16.29 0.12
C ALA A 202 8.18 -15.94 -0.90
N ILE A 203 8.09 -16.74 -1.95
CA ILE A 203 7.02 -16.65 -2.94
C ILE A 203 6.13 -17.87 -2.67
N ASN A 204 4.95 -17.63 -2.08
CA ASN A 204 4.02 -18.68 -1.68
C ASN A 204 2.95 -18.97 -2.76
N GLY A 205 3.10 -18.39 -3.95
CA GLY A 205 2.31 -18.67 -5.15
C GLY A 205 3.09 -19.47 -6.19
N THR A 206 2.44 -19.75 -7.32
CA THR A 206 3.07 -20.40 -8.48
C THR A 206 3.82 -19.37 -9.32
N ILE A 207 4.98 -19.73 -9.86
CA ILE A 207 5.71 -18.95 -10.87
C ILE A 207 5.55 -19.64 -12.24
N GLY A 208 5.04 -18.92 -13.24
CA GLY A 208 4.91 -19.42 -14.63
C GLY A 208 3.67 -20.28 -14.90
N ASN A 209 2.52 -19.91 -14.38
CA ASN A 209 1.29 -20.70 -14.46
C ASN A 209 0.67 -20.78 -15.88
N THR A 210 0.95 -19.84 -16.79
CA THR A 210 0.18 -19.72 -18.05
C THR A 210 0.98 -19.42 -19.32
N ASN A 211 2.30 -19.19 -19.26
CA ASN A 211 3.17 -18.99 -20.44
C ASN A 211 4.44 -19.86 -20.44
N SER A 212 4.83 -20.39 -21.61
CA SER A 212 5.79 -21.49 -21.80
C SER A 212 7.28 -21.18 -21.55
N LEU A 213 7.66 -20.11 -20.85
CA LEU A 213 9.06 -19.68 -20.72
C LEU A 213 9.41 -18.96 -19.39
N ALA A 214 8.65 -19.15 -18.31
CA ALA A 214 9.04 -18.58 -17.03
C ALA A 214 10.42 -19.13 -16.61
N THR A 215 11.45 -18.27 -16.67
CA THR A 215 12.82 -18.65 -16.37
C THR A 215 13.15 -18.22 -14.94
N ILE A 216 13.41 -19.19 -14.06
CA ILE A 216 13.86 -18.92 -12.69
C ILE A 216 15.39 -18.93 -12.68
N ASN A 217 16.00 -17.75 -12.70
CA ASN A 217 17.45 -17.60 -12.54
C ASN A 217 17.81 -17.51 -11.06
N VAL A 218 18.58 -18.49 -10.58
CA VAL A 218 19.10 -18.52 -9.21
C VAL A 218 20.57 -18.13 -9.31
N GLY A 219 20.93 -16.98 -8.73
CA GLY A 219 22.31 -16.47 -8.73
C GLY A 219 23.25 -17.28 -7.83
N VAL A 220 24.23 -16.63 -7.19
CA VAL A 220 25.22 -17.28 -6.30
C VAL A 220 24.64 -17.98 -5.05
N GLY A 221 23.31 -17.93 -4.87
CA GLY A 221 22.59 -18.54 -3.76
C GLY A 221 22.16 -19.98 -4.03
N LYS A 222 21.52 -20.59 -3.03
CA LYS A 222 20.97 -21.94 -3.10
C LYS A 222 19.45 -21.88 -3.26
N ALA A 223 18.93 -22.30 -4.40
CA ALA A 223 17.50 -22.61 -4.50
C ALA A 223 17.24 -23.97 -3.84
N THR A 224 16.52 -23.95 -2.72
CA THR A 224 16.06 -25.18 -2.08
C THR A 224 14.61 -25.41 -2.50
N LEU A 225 14.42 -26.29 -3.49
CA LEU A 225 13.11 -26.69 -3.98
C LEU A 225 12.67 -27.95 -3.21
N GLY A 226 11.65 -27.82 -2.37
CA GLY A 226 11.10 -28.94 -1.59
C GLY A 226 9.98 -29.67 -2.34
N GLY A 227 10.03 -31.00 -2.39
CA GLY A 227 8.99 -31.85 -3.00
C GLY A 227 9.38 -32.50 -4.34
N ALA A 228 8.58 -33.45 -4.81
CA ALA A 228 8.82 -34.27 -6.01
C ALA A 228 8.43 -33.58 -7.35
N VAL A 229 8.54 -32.25 -7.46
CA VAL A 229 7.83 -31.44 -8.49
C VAL A 229 8.77 -30.63 -9.39
N ILE A 230 9.96 -31.14 -9.71
CA ILE A 230 10.70 -30.61 -10.87
C ILE A 230 10.39 -31.52 -12.06
N LYS A 231 9.38 -31.15 -12.85
CA LYS A 231 9.16 -31.73 -14.18
C LYS A 231 9.79 -30.79 -15.21
N ALA A 232 11.09 -30.96 -15.43
CA ALA A 232 11.74 -30.36 -16.59
C ALA A 232 11.14 -31.02 -17.83
N THR A 233 10.33 -30.27 -18.59
CA THR A 233 9.79 -30.75 -19.86
C THR A 233 10.66 -30.16 -20.95
N THR A 234 11.46 -31.00 -21.59
CA THR A 234 12.26 -30.60 -22.76
C THR A 234 11.32 -30.49 -23.96
N THR A 235 11.32 -29.36 -24.66
CA THR A 235 10.84 -29.28 -26.05
C THR A 235 11.86 -29.90 -26.99
#